data_AF-A0A9P0CYE4-F1
#
_entry.id   AF-A0A9P0CYE4-F1
#
_cell.length_a   1.000
_cell.length_b   1.000
_cell.length_c   1.000
_cell.angle_alpha   90.00
_cell.angle_beta   90.00
_cell.angle_gamma   90.00
#
_symmetry.space_group_name_H-M   'P 1'
#
loop_
_entity.id
_entity.type
_entity.pdbx_description
1 polymer ?
#
loop_
_entity_poly.entity_id
_entity_poly.type
_entity_poly.pdbx_seq_one_letter_code
_entity_poly.pdbx_strand_id
1 'polypeptide(L)'
;MCSTYSFVGVLVGLIFVEVALAASDRNICEYPLFNFTTKNTAEYCRLRNSLYDKKLWNYYAGCQCYVYTNRARLKFLYPTALEEINVDGEVVYIPVANVTDLNRTATYDHRKKTDLSYIRRSFKNDAVFNNYVSCCKEAESCCFDAMTNGNINSTSTHCPAIWDAWTCFHPTKANTVARYPCSSQAYQAPDEVCTLESEKQCILNTTTQLVEWVQQTDYTVCAIAPVYTRRYNFHIIFLGICIGFCVPAICIFFLFEKLRKTIRVILHRNLLIAICVRNVFTILSKKLVILDQLKSPLESSHRMEHNGVACRILAFLETSSVNTIYACMFLDAYYLHKVIVRAFAKETKKVFIYSILLGMTFIFSLCWAIAMAAKKAENCWMVNMDGLQWTLDGFRIAVLMVNTILLADIIRVMILKLKHGSTTKQTMAAFRATIFLIPLFGLHIMITAKKNCL
;
A
#
# COMPACT_ATOMS: atom_id res chain seq x y z
N MET A 1 14.11 41.81 19.76
CA MET A 1 14.02 40.41 20.21
C MET A 1 13.62 39.54 19.02
N CYS A 2 14.65 39.12 18.28
CA CYS A 2 14.56 38.39 17.02
C CYS A 2 15.45 37.16 17.21
N SER A 3 14.87 35.98 17.47
CA SER A 3 15.56 34.69 17.32
C SER A 3 14.55 33.56 17.61
N THR A 4 13.93 33.02 16.55
CA THR A 4 13.29 31.68 16.53
C THR A 4 12.90 31.22 15.11
N TYR A 5 13.14 32.02 14.05
CA TYR A 5 12.70 31.70 12.69
C TYR A 5 13.64 30.78 11.88
N SER A 6 14.65 30.15 12.49
CA SER A 6 15.76 29.55 11.74
C SER A 6 15.88 28.02 11.81
N PHE A 7 14.81 27.28 12.12
CA PHE A 7 14.91 25.81 12.22
C PHE A 7 14.27 25.03 11.07
N VAL A 8 13.46 25.68 10.22
CA VAL A 8 12.70 24.99 9.14
C VAL A 8 13.38 25.09 7.77
N GLY A 9 14.32 26.03 7.58
CA GLY A 9 14.92 26.35 6.27
C GLY A 9 16.17 25.54 5.86
N VAL A 10 16.76 24.75 6.76
CA VAL A 10 18.11 24.16 6.53
C VAL A 10 18.04 22.74 5.92
N LEU A 11 16.88 22.11 5.86
CA LEU A 11 16.77 20.68 5.53
C LEU A 11 16.58 20.35 4.03
N VAL A 12 16.50 21.35 3.14
CA VAL A 12 15.98 21.18 1.76
C VAL A 12 17.07 20.91 0.71
N GLY A 13 18.34 21.11 1.01
CA GLY A 13 19.43 20.87 0.06
C GLY A 13 20.22 19.64 0.43
N LEU A 14 19.99 18.50 -0.23
CA LEU A 14 20.99 17.49 -0.61
C LEU A 14 20.30 16.18 -1.07
N ILE A 15 20.87 15.57 -2.12
CA ILE A 15 20.70 14.18 -2.59
C ILE A 15 19.75 14.01 -3.81
N PHE A 16 20.36 14.17 -4.99
CA PHE A 16 20.05 13.45 -6.23
C PHE A 16 21.23 12.50 -6.53
N VAL A 17 20.98 11.46 -7.34
CA VAL A 17 21.89 10.70 -8.26
C VAL A 17 21.80 9.16 -8.10
N GLU A 18 21.24 8.53 -9.16
CA GLU A 18 21.60 7.29 -9.93
C GLU A 18 21.87 5.92 -9.23
N VAL A 19 21.77 4.71 -9.82
CA VAL A 19 21.30 4.08 -11.10
C VAL A 19 21.34 2.53 -10.93
N ALA A 20 20.62 1.82 -11.81
CA ALA A 20 20.82 0.44 -12.35
C ALA A 20 20.45 -0.85 -11.58
N LEU A 21 19.45 -1.52 -12.16
CA LEU A 21 19.43 -2.90 -12.71
C LEU A 21 20.20 -4.04 -12.01
N ALA A 22 19.46 -5.10 -11.68
CA ALA A 22 19.94 -6.47 -11.81
C ALA A 22 18.81 -7.42 -12.24
N ALA A 23 19.05 -8.11 -13.35
CA ALA A 23 18.32 -9.28 -13.80
C ALA A 23 19.11 -10.54 -13.43
N SER A 24 18.42 -11.69 -13.37
CA SER A 24 18.83 -13.00 -13.90
C SER A 24 18.49 -14.20 -13.01
N ASP A 25 18.14 -15.28 -13.72
CA ASP A 25 18.05 -16.70 -13.37
C ASP A 25 16.77 -17.22 -12.69
N ARG A 26 15.75 -17.48 -13.52
CA ARG A 26 14.48 -18.15 -13.17
C ARG A 26 14.16 -19.38 -14.05
N ASN A 27 15.14 -20.25 -14.30
CA ASN A 27 14.95 -21.46 -15.14
C ASN A 27 15.09 -22.80 -14.39
N ILE A 28 15.08 -22.82 -13.04
CA ILE A 28 15.40 -24.02 -12.24
C ILE A 28 14.36 -25.16 -12.40
N CYS A 29 13.15 -24.87 -12.90
CA CYS A 29 12.09 -25.88 -13.05
C CYS A 29 11.78 -26.25 -14.51
N GLU A 30 12.54 -25.70 -15.47
CA GLU A 30 12.45 -26.08 -16.88
C GLU A 30 13.62 -27.03 -17.20
N TYR A 31 13.54 -28.25 -16.67
CA TYR A 31 14.44 -29.30 -17.14
C TYR A 31 13.92 -29.85 -18.48
N PRO A 32 14.79 -30.10 -19.47
CA PRO A 32 14.38 -30.66 -20.74
C PRO A 32 13.83 -32.07 -20.53
N LEU A 33 12.67 -32.30 -21.15
CA LEU A 33 12.00 -33.58 -21.32
C LEU A 33 12.99 -34.69 -21.70
N PHE A 34 13.18 -35.66 -20.82
CA PHE A 34 13.43 -37.02 -21.27
C PHE A 34 12.07 -37.55 -21.78
N ASN A 35 12.00 -37.86 -23.08
CA ASN A 35 10.86 -38.52 -23.68
C ASN A 35 10.67 -39.91 -23.03
N PHE A 36 9.87 -39.98 -21.98
CA PHE A 36 9.38 -41.24 -21.45
C PHE A 36 8.05 -41.54 -22.14
N THR A 37 8.13 -42.30 -23.23
CA THR A 37 6.98 -42.97 -23.80
C THR A 37 6.61 -44.13 -22.89
N THR A 38 5.86 -43.86 -21.82
CA THR A 38 5.15 -44.92 -21.10
C THR A 38 4.24 -45.61 -22.10
N LYS A 39 4.58 -46.84 -22.48
CA LYS A 39 3.78 -47.64 -23.40
C LYS A 39 2.40 -47.87 -22.74
N ASN A 40 1.38 -47.34 -23.41
CA ASN A 40 -0.06 -47.40 -23.12
C ASN A 40 -0.61 -46.33 -22.14
N THR A 41 -1.42 -45.42 -22.70
CA THR A 41 -2.46 -44.61 -22.02
C THR A 41 -2.06 -43.44 -21.12
N ALA A 42 -0.92 -42.78 -21.33
CA ALA A 42 -0.63 -41.55 -20.59
C ALA A 42 -1.43 -40.35 -21.14
N GLU A 43 -2.34 -39.81 -20.33
CA GLU A 43 -2.89 -38.46 -20.52
C GLU A 43 -1.82 -37.44 -20.12
N TYR A 44 -1.61 -36.41 -20.96
CA TYR A 44 -0.60 -35.38 -20.72
C TYR A 44 -1.24 -34.04 -20.41
N CYS A 45 -0.58 -33.25 -19.57
CA CYS A 45 -0.95 -31.89 -19.26
C CYS A 45 0.19 -30.93 -19.64
N ARG A 46 -0.18 -29.75 -20.14
CA ARG A 46 0.78 -28.76 -20.62
C ARG A 46 1.09 -27.74 -19.53
N LEU A 47 2.33 -27.75 -19.07
CA LEU A 47 2.88 -26.76 -18.16
C LEU A 47 3.84 -25.87 -18.94
N ARG A 48 3.46 -24.62 -19.16
CA ARG A 48 4.18 -23.65 -20.02
C ARG A 48 4.46 -24.25 -21.41
N ASN A 49 5.73 -24.52 -21.72
CA ASN A 49 6.16 -25.06 -23.01
C ASN A 49 6.43 -26.57 -23.00
N SER A 50 6.13 -27.26 -21.90
CA SER A 50 6.45 -28.68 -21.71
C SER A 50 5.21 -29.50 -21.37
N LEU A 51 5.21 -30.76 -21.80
CA LEU A 51 4.16 -31.72 -21.50
C LEU A 51 4.62 -32.61 -20.34
N TYR A 52 3.73 -32.87 -19.39
CA TYR A 52 4.00 -33.74 -18.26
C TYR A 52 2.91 -34.80 -18.17
N ASP A 53 3.29 -36.02 -17.78
CA ASP A 53 2.31 -37.06 -17.45
C ASP A 53 1.41 -36.59 -16.30
N LYS A 54 0.11 -36.78 -16.46
CA LYS A 54 -0.92 -36.47 -15.46
C LYS A 54 -0.62 -37.08 -14.08
N LYS A 55 0.03 -38.24 -14.01
CA LYS A 55 0.47 -38.89 -12.75
C LYS A 55 1.55 -38.09 -12.02
N LEU A 56 2.42 -37.41 -12.77
CA LEU A 56 3.54 -36.65 -12.23
C LEU A 56 3.24 -35.16 -12.06
N TRP A 57 2.10 -34.71 -12.60
CA TRP A 57 1.68 -33.31 -12.66
C TRP A 57 1.87 -32.55 -11.35
N ASN A 58 1.39 -33.10 -10.24
CA ASN A 58 1.39 -32.42 -8.95
C ASN A 58 2.81 -32.11 -8.44
N TYR A 59 3.81 -32.93 -8.77
CA TYR A 59 5.20 -32.66 -8.39
C TYR A 59 5.75 -31.44 -9.14
N TYR A 60 5.55 -31.38 -10.45
CA TYR A 60 6.07 -30.28 -11.28
C TYR A 60 5.26 -28.99 -11.10
N ALA A 61 3.93 -29.07 -11.12
CA ALA A 61 3.07 -27.91 -10.92
C ALA A 61 3.22 -27.32 -9.52
N GLY A 62 3.32 -28.16 -8.48
CA GLY A 62 3.59 -27.73 -7.11
C GLY A 62 4.95 -27.07 -6.95
N CYS A 63 5.98 -27.58 -7.64
CA CYS A 63 7.31 -26.96 -7.66
C CYS A 63 7.27 -25.57 -8.30
N GLN A 64 6.56 -25.41 -9.43
CA GLN A 64 6.41 -24.14 -10.11
C GLN A 64 5.64 -23.12 -9.25
N CYS A 65 4.55 -23.53 -8.60
CA CYS A 65 3.85 -22.72 -7.60
C CYS A 65 4.78 -22.29 -6.45
N TYR A 66 5.74 -23.13 -6.04
CA TYR A 66 6.67 -22.81 -4.96
C TYR A 66 7.75 -21.82 -5.42
N VAL A 67 8.41 -22.11 -6.55
CA VAL A 67 9.53 -21.32 -7.08
C VAL A 67 9.07 -19.94 -7.56
N TYR A 68 7.85 -19.83 -8.10
CA TYR A 68 7.26 -18.54 -8.47
C TYR A 68 6.65 -17.79 -7.29
N THR A 69 6.63 -18.35 -6.08
CA THR A 69 6.25 -17.58 -4.89
C THR A 69 7.25 -16.43 -4.67
N ASN A 70 6.72 -15.21 -4.47
CA ASN A 70 7.55 -14.03 -4.22
C ASN A 70 8.46 -14.23 -2.99
N ARG A 71 9.79 -14.08 -3.15
CA ARG A 71 10.77 -14.29 -2.07
C ARG A 71 10.51 -13.46 -0.82
N ALA A 72 9.94 -12.26 -0.93
CA ALA A 72 9.59 -11.43 0.22
C ALA A 72 8.54 -12.08 1.15
N ARG A 73 7.81 -13.08 0.66
CA ARG A 73 6.79 -13.84 1.38
C ARG A 73 7.34 -15.08 2.09
N LEU A 74 8.58 -15.46 1.76
CA LEU A 74 9.30 -16.58 2.34
C LEU A 74 10.26 -16.11 3.43
N LYS A 75 10.52 -16.95 4.42
CA LYS A 75 11.61 -16.77 5.39
C LYS A 75 12.96 -17.10 4.74
N PHE A 76 12.96 -18.17 3.96
CA PHE A 76 14.07 -18.66 3.14
C PHE A 76 13.46 -19.50 2.01
N LEU A 77 14.22 -19.76 0.95
CA LEU A 77 13.79 -20.61 -0.17
C LEU A 77 14.58 -21.91 -0.12
N TYR A 78 13.91 -23.05 -0.01
CA TYR A 78 14.59 -24.34 -0.09
C TYR A 78 15.15 -24.56 -1.50
N PRO A 79 16.40 -25.02 -1.64
CA PRO A 79 16.93 -25.37 -2.94
C PRO A 79 16.15 -26.56 -3.53
N THR A 80 15.77 -26.45 -4.79
CA THR A 80 15.13 -27.55 -5.53
C THR A 80 16.19 -28.54 -5.99
N ALA A 81 15.94 -29.82 -5.73
CA ALA A 81 16.72 -30.96 -6.21
C ALA A 81 15.84 -31.92 -7.01
N LEU A 82 16.45 -32.92 -7.62
CA LEU A 82 15.75 -34.02 -8.28
C LEU A 82 15.88 -35.27 -7.42
N GLU A 83 14.78 -36.00 -7.26
CA GLU A 83 14.74 -37.29 -6.58
C GLU A 83 14.21 -38.35 -7.54
N GLU A 84 14.83 -39.52 -7.51
CA GLU A 84 14.47 -40.67 -8.31
C GLU A 84 13.30 -41.41 -7.66
N ILE A 85 12.22 -41.63 -8.41
CA ILE A 85 11.08 -42.44 -8.00
C ILE A 85 10.78 -43.51 -9.03
N ASN A 86 10.24 -44.63 -8.57
CA ASN A 86 9.75 -45.68 -9.46
C ASN A 86 8.24 -45.52 -9.66
N VAL A 87 7.83 -45.31 -10.91
CA VAL A 87 6.41 -45.22 -11.32
C VAL A 87 6.16 -46.32 -12.34
N ASP A 88 5.31 -47.28 -11.97
CA ASP A 88 4.91 -48.41 -12.84
C ASP A 88 6.09 -49.23 -13.41
N GLY A 89 7.20 -49.31 -12.68
CA GLY A 89 8.40 -50.05 -13.10
C GLY A 89 9.42 -49.20 -13.86
N GLU A 90 9.11 -47.93 -14.15
CA GLU A 90 10.02 -46.98 -14.77
C GLU A 90 10.62 -46.03 -13.74
N VAL A 91 11.91 -45.77 -13.89
CA VAL A 91 12.67 -44.80 -13.09
C VAL A 91 12.43 -43.41 -13.63
N VAL A 92 11.84 -42.52 -12.81
CA VAL A 92 11.51 -41.15 -13.19
C VAL A 92 12.03 -40.16 -12.13
N TYR A 93 12.46 -38.98 -12.58
CA TYR A 93 12.98 -37.93 -11.69
C TYR A 93 11.94 -36.86 -11.42
N ILE A 94 11.63 -36.62 -10.14
CA ILE A 94 10.70 -35.58 -9.71
C ILE A 94 11.43 -34.44 -8.99
N PRO A 95 10.92 -33.19 -9.08
CA PRO A 95 11.44 -32.09 -8.30
C PRO A 95 11.05 -32.25 -6.83
N VAL A 96 12.02 -32.02 -5.94
CA VAL A 96 11.83 -32.04 -4.48
C VAL A 96 12.51 -30.83 -3.83
N ALA A 97 11.98 -30.38 -2.70
CA ALA A 97 12.61 -29.38 -1.86
C ALA A 97 13.66 -30.06 -0.96
N ASN A 98 14.90 -29.57 -0.99
CA ASN A 98 15.93 -30.03 -0.06
C ASN A 98 15.82 -29.25 1.26
N VAL A 99 15.29 -29.91 2.29
CA VAL A 99 15.05 -29.35 3.62
C VAL A 99 16.32 -29.49 4.45
N THR A 100 17.23 -28.53 4.24
CA THR A 100 18.59 -28.52 4.83
C THR A 100 18.58 -28.66 6.35
N ASP A 101 17.61 -28.05 7.04
CA ASP A 101 17.52 -28.05 8.50
C ASP A 101 17.22 -29.44 9.09
N LEU A 102 16.61 -30.33 8.30
CA LEU A 102 16.21 -31.67 8.73
C LEU A 102 16.98 -32.76 7.99
N ASN A 103 17.88 -32.40 7.06
CA ASN A 103 18.58 -33.29 6.16
C ASN A 103 17.65 -34.29 5.47
N ARG A 104 16.53 -33.79 4.92
CA ARG A 104 15.48 -34.58 4.26
C ARG A 104 15.02 -33.89 2.99
N THR A 105 14.45 -34.66 2.06
CA THR A 105 13.72 -34.15 0.92
C THR A 105 12.23 -34.08 1.23
N ALA A 106 11.54 -33.12 0.62
CA ALA A 106 10.09 -32.99 0.69
C ALA A 106 9.53 -32.81 -0.73
N THR A 107 8.54 -33.61 -1.12
CA THR A 107 7.93 -33.47 -2.44
C THR A 107 6.97 -32.29 -2.48
N TYR A 108 6.79 -31.71 -3.67
CA TYR A 108 5.86 -30.58 -3.87
C TYR A 108 4.39 -31.01 -4.07
N ASP A 109 4.08 -32.30 -3.88
CA ASP A 109 2.71 -32.81 -3.99
C ASP A 109 1.87 -32.39 -2.79
N HIS A 110 0.90 -31.50 -3.04
CA HIS A 110 0.04 -30.94 -2.00
C HIS A 110 -0.86 -31.99 -1.30
N ARG A 111 -1.02 -33.19 -1.87
CA ARG A 111 -1.77 -34.30 -1.27
C ARG A 111 -1.00 -34.93 -0.10
N LYS A 112 0.34 -34.84 -0.09
CA LYS A 112 1.22 -35.39 0.96
C LYS A 112 1.39 -34.41 2.11
N LYS A 113 0.55 -34.55 3.14
CA LYS A 113 0.53 -33.64 4.32
C LYS A 113 1.86 -33.55 5.07
N THR A 114 2.65 -34.63 5.11
CA THR A 114 3.97 -34.66 5.77
C THR A 114 4.94 -33.71 5.09
N ASP A 115 5.04 -33.79 3.77
CA ASP A 115 5.99 -33.01 2.97
C ASP A 115 5.58 -31.54 2.97
N LEU A 116 4.28 -31.29 2.88
CA LEU A 116 3.69 -29.97 2.97
C LEU A 116 3.98 -29.29 4.31
N SER A 117 4.08 -30.06 5.40
CA SER A 117 4.46 -29.53 6.73
C SER A 117 5.92 -29.06 6.80
N TYR A 118 6.81 -29.66 6.00
CA TYR A 118 8.19 -29.20 5.87
C TYR A 118 8.26 -27.93 5.01
N ILE A 119 7.58 -27.93 3.85
CA ILE A 119 7.48 -26.77 2.97
C ILE A 119 6.87 -25.56 3.70
N ARG A 120 5.86 -25.77 4.57
CA ARG A 120 5.24 -24.72 5.39
C ARG A 120 6.25 -23.86 6.16
N ARG A 121 7.36 -24.46 6.61
CA ARG A 121 8.37 -23.77 7.43
C ARG A 121 9.07 -22.63 6.68
N SER A 122 9.15 -22.73 5.35
CA SER A 122 9.76 -21.69 4.51
C SER A 122 8.87 -20.44 4.38
N PHE A 123 7.59 -20.49 4.77
CA PHE A 123 6.65 -19.37 4.66
C PHE A 123 6.59 -18.53 5.93
N LYS A 124 6.46 -17.20 5.79
CA LYS A 124 6.34 -16.27 6.93
C LYS A 124 5.09 -16.54 7.78
N ASN A 125 3.92 -16.62 7.13
CA ASN A 125 2.60 -16.69 7.78
C ASN A 125 1.71 -17.77 7.13
N ASP A 126 0.69 -18.25 7.86
CA ASP A 126 -0.23 -19.31 7.36
C ASP A 126 -1.05 -18.87 6.16
N ALA A 127 -1.51 -17.62 6.13
CA ALA A 127 -2.28 -17.08 4.99
C ALA A 127 -1.49 -17.19 3.67
N VAL A 128 -0.20 -16.87 3.71
CA VAL A 128 0.68 -16.92 2.53
C VAL A 128 0.91 -18.37 2.07
N PHE A 129 1.08 -19.29 3.02
CA PHE A 129 1.19 -20.71 2.71
C PHE A 129 -0.12 -21.27 2.14
N ASN A 130 -1.28 -20.83 2.64
CA ASN A 130 -2.57 -21.24 2.09
C ASN A 130 -2.74 -20.79 0.64
N ASN A 131 -2.23 -19.61 0.25
CA ASN A 131 -2.19 -19.19 -1.16
C ASN A 131 -1.31 -20.12 -2.01
N TYR A 132 -0.19 -20.61 -1.44
CA TYR A 132 0.63 -21.61 -2.11
C TYR A 132 -0.15 -22.92 -2.36
N VAL A 133 -0.85 -23.41 -1.35
CA VAL A 133 -1.70 -24.60 -1.45
C VAL A 133 -2.86 -24.38 -2.44
N SER A 134 -3.45 -23.19 -2.48
CA SER A 134 -4.49 -22.83 -3.46
C SER A 134 -3.96 -22.93 -4.88
N CYS A 135 -2.78 -22.37 -5.17
CA CYS A 135 -2.14 -22.51 -6.49
C CYS A 135 -1.94 -23.98 -6.88
N CYS A 136 -1.53 -24.84 -5.95
CA CYS A 136 -1.35 -26.27 -6.24
C CYS A 136 -2.68 -26.95 -6.62
N LYS A 137 -3.78 -26.58 -5.96
CA LYS A 137 -5.12 -27.09 -6.27
C LYS A 137 -5.68 -26.53 -7.57
N GLU A 138 -5.48 -25.24 -7.83
CA GLU A 138 -5.85 -24.59 -9.09
C GLU A 138 -5.09 -25.24 -10.26
N ALA A 139 -3.81 -25.55 -10.08
CA ALA A 139 -3.00 -26.25 -11.07
C ALA A 139 -3.50 -27.67 -11.33
N GLU A 140 -3.89 -28.39 -10.28
CA GLU A 140 -4.49 -29.72 -10.38
C GLU A 140 -5.82 -29.65 -11.17
N SER A 141 -6.76 -28.78 -10.78
CA SER A 141 -8.01 -28.61 -11.51
C SER A 141 -7.77 -28.23 -12.98
N CYS A 142 -6.77 -27.38 -13.27
CA CYS A 142 -6.41 -27.04 -14.66
C CYS A 142 -6.04 -28.28 -15.50
N CYS A 143 -5.23 -29.18 -14.97
CA CYS A 143 -4.82 -30.39 -15.68
C CYS A 143 -5.93 -31.44 -15.75
N PHE A 144 -6.67 -31.64 -14.66
CA PHE A 144 -7.65 -32.72 -14.56
C PHE A 144 -9.01 -32.37 -15.20
N ASP A 145 -9.41 -31.09 -15.16
CA ASP A 145 -10.74 -30.65 -15.61
C ASP A 145 -10.70 -29.86 -16.92
N ALA A 146 -9.66 -29.05 -17.17
CA ALA A 146 -9.60 -28.14 -18.32
C ALA A 146 -8.75 -28.66 -19.50
N MET A 147 -7.75 -29.50 -19.25
CA MET A 147 -6.86 -30.04 -20.29
C MET A 147 -7.36 -31.38 -20.83
N THR A 148 -7.34 -31.51 -22.16
CA THR A 148 -7.72 -32.73 -22.89
C THR A 148 -6.73 -32.97 -24.03
N ASN A 149 -6.59 -34.21 -24.49
CA ASN A 149 -5.68 -34.55 -25.60
C ASN A 149 -5.95 -33.74 -26.88
N GLY A 150 -7.17 -33.23 -27.08
CA GLY A 150 -7.53 -32.39 -28.22
C GLY A 150 -7.14 -30.90 -28.08
N ASN A 151 -6.85 -30.42 -26.87
CA ASN A 151 -6.66 -29.00 -26.59
C ASN A 151 -5.27 -28.63 -26.03
N ILE A 152 -4.46 -29.62 -25.66
CA ILE A 152 -3.09 -29.43 -25.15
C ILE A 152 -2.07 -29.16 -26.24
N ASN A 153 -2.43 -29.28 -27.52
CA ASN A 153 -1.53 -29.04 -28.64
C ASN A 153 -1.90 -27.77 -29.40
N SER A 154 -0.89 -27.03 -29.85
CA SER A 154 -1.08 -25.82 -30.65
C SER A 154 -1.74 -26.18 -31.99
N THR A 155 -2.73 -25.40 -32.39
CA THR A 155 -3.42 -25.56 -33.68
C THR A 155 -3.18 -24.32 -34.54
N SER A 156 -3.64 -24.35 -35.80
CA SER A 156 -3.62 -23.17 -36.68
C SER A 156 -4.65 -22.09 -36.29
N THR A 157 -5.55 -22.39 -35.36
CA THR A 157 -6.69 -21.50 -35.01
C THR A 157 -6.73 -21.08 -33.54
N HIS A 158 -6.20 -21.92 -32.64
CA HIS A 158 -6.23 -21.70 -31.20
C HIS A 158 -4.88 -22.00 -30.56
N CYS A 159 -4.52 -21.17 -29.58
CA CYS A 159 -3.50 -21.51 -28.61
C CYS A 159 -3.97 -22.68 -27.74
N PRO A 160 -3.05 -23.55 -27.27
CA PRO A 160 -3.38 -24.70 -26.45
C PRO A 160 -3.81 -24.30 -25.03
N ALA A 161 -4.50 -25.19 -24.34
CA ALA A 161 -4.70 -25.07 -22.90
C ALA A 161 -3.35 -25.19 -22.18
N ILE A 162 -3.03 -24.26 -21.27
CA ILE A 162 -1.76 -24.24 -20.52
C ILE A 162 -1.94 -23.83 -19.07
N TRP A 163 -1.13 -24.41 -18.20
CA TRP A 163 -0.84 -23.87 -16.87
C TRP A 163 0.46 -23.10 -16.92
N ASP A 164 0.44 -21.82 -16.56
CA ASP A 164 1.62 -20.95 -16.65
C ASP A 164 2.41 -20.80 -15.33
N ALA A 165 2.06 -21.61 -14.32
CA ALA A 165 2.49 -21.58 -12.91
C ALA A 165 1.60 -20.76 -11.96
N TRP A 166 0.69 -19.91 -12.47
CA TRP A 166 -0.26 -19.17 -11.64
C TRP A 166 -1.71 -19.30 -12.14
N THR A 167 -1.93 -19.24 -13.44
CA THR A 167 -3.27 -19.20 -14.04
C THR A 167 -3.43 -20.30 -15.09
N CYS A 168 -4.64 -20.87 -15.14
CA CYS A 168 -5.05 -21.82 -16.17
C CYS A 168 -5.61 -21.07 -17.38
N PHE A 169 -4.90 -21.07 -18.51
CA PHE A 169 -5.39 -20.50 -19.75
C PHE A 169 -6.05 -21.58 -20.60
N HIS A 170 -7.33 -21.40 -20.92
CA HIS A 170 -8.05 -22.32 -21.81
C HIS A 170 -7.73 -22.02 -23.30
N PRO A 171 -8.12 -22.92 -24.22
CA PRO A 171 -7.87 -22.73 -25.64
C PRO A 171 -8.46 -21.41 -26.13
N THR A 172 -7.60 -20.58 -26.71
CA THR A 172 -7.93 -19.19 -27.04
C THR A 172 -7.65 -18.94 -28.52
N LYS A 173 -8.54 -18.21 -29.20
CA LYS A 173 -8.44 -17.96 -30.64
C LYS A 173 -7.17 -17.16 -30.99
N ALA A 174 -6.60 -17.45 -32.15
CA ALA A 174 -5.46 -16.72 -32.69
C ALA A 174 -5.69 -15.20 -32.75
N ASN A 175 -4.65 -14.43 -32.45
CA ASN A 175 -4.63 -12.96 -32.43
C ASN A 175 -5.64 -12.35 -31.44
N THR A 176 -5.91 -13.05 -30.33
CA THR A 176 -6.75 -12.53 -29.23
C THR A 176 -6.00 -12.57 -27.89
N VAL A 177 -6.55 -11.87 -26.90
CA VAL A 177 -6.01 -11.80 -25.54
C VAL A 177 -6.95 -12.55 -24.61
N ALA A 178 -6.42 -13.56 -23.91
CA ALA A 178 -7.14 -14.26 -22.87
C ALA A 178 -7.04 -13.49 -21.55
N ARG A 179 -8.17 -13.38 -20.84
CA ARG A 179 -8.27 -12.75 -19.54
C ARG A 179 -8.84 -13.74 -18.53
N TYR A 180 -8.18 -13.86 -17.39
CA TYR A 180 -8.58 -14.76 -16.30
C TYR A 180 -8.32 -14.11 -14.94
N PRO A 181 -9.13 -14.43 -13.92
CA PRO A 181 -8.90 -13.95 -12.56
C PRO A 181 -7.48 -14.21 -12.09
N CYS A 182 -6.87 -13.23 -11.42
CA CYS A 182 -5.54 -13.36 -10.86
C CYS A 182 -5.50 -14.47 -9.79
N SER A 183 -4.49 -15.34 -9.85
CA SER A 183 -4.26 -16.34 -8.80
C SER A 183 -4.05 -15.70 -7.43
N SER A 184 -4.48 -16.40 -6.37
CA SER A 184 -4.22 -16.04 -4.97
C SER A 184 -2.72 -15.89 -4.63
N GLN A 185 -1.83 -16.48 -5.44
CA GLN A 185 -0.39 -16.24 -5.32
C GLN A 185 0.07 -14.89 -5.87
N ALA A 186 -0.55 -14.38 -6.93
CA ALA A 186 -0.26 -13.06 -7.48
C ALA A 186 -1.03 -11.95 -6.74
N TYR A 187 -2.27 -12.24 -6.36
CA TYR A 187 -3.24 -11.34 -5.76
C TYR A 187 -3.05 -11.17 -4.24
N GLN A 188 -3.40 -10.00 -3.70
CA GLN A 188 -3.29 -9.66 -2.27
C GLN A 188 -4.50 -8.86 -1.75
N ALA A 189 -5.55 -8.69 -2.56
CA ALA A 189 -6.68 -7.84 -2.16
C ALA A 189 -7.79 -8.74 -1.57
N PRO A 190 -8.53 -8.23 -0.57
CA PRO A 190 -9.68 -8.95 -0.03
C PRO A 190 -10.71 -9.20 -1.13
N ASP A 191 -11.35 -10.38 -1.08
CA ASP A 191 -12.26 -10.92 -2.11
C ASP A 191 -13.46 -10.01 -2.45
N GLU A 192 -13.74 -8.98 -1.66
CA GLU A 192 -14.94 -8.15 -1.75
C GLU A 192 -14.85 -6.96 -2.71
N VAL A 193 -13.67 -6.64 -3.29
CA VAL A 193 -13.53 -5.42 -4.10
C VAL A 193 -12.80 -5.68 -5.43
N CYS A 194 -13.58 -6.06 -6.44
CA CYS A 194 -13.21 -6.20 -7.86
C CYS A 194 -12.23 -7.34 -8.18
N THR A 195 -12.69 -8.32 -8.98
CA THR A 195 -11.86 -9.36 -9.58
C THR A 195 -10.90 -8.75 -10.60
N LEU A 196 -9.60 -8.72 -10.29
CA LEU A 196 -8.56 -8.33 -11.23
C LEU A 196 -8.21 -9.51 -12.14
N GLU A 197 -7.85 -9.22 -13.38
CA GLU A 197 -7.56 -10.25 -14.39
C GLU A 197 -6.11 -10.17 -14.87
N SER A 198 -5.48 -11.33 -15.03
CA SER A 198 -4.23 -11.51 -15.77
C SER A 198 -4.49 -11.62 -17.26
N GLU A 199 -3.60 -11.07 -18.08
CA GLU A 199 -3.74 -11.08 -19.54
C GLU A 199 -2.63 -11.90 -20.22
N LYS A 200 -3.01 -12.74 -21.19
CA LYS A 200 -2.05 -13.48 -22.03
C LYS A 200 -2.40 -13.36 -23.50
N GLN A 201 -1.40 -13.07 -24.32
CA GLN A 201 -1.57 -12.85 -25.75
C GLN A 201 -1.35 -14.15 -26.52
N CYS A 202 -2.29 -14.48 -27.40
CA CYS A 202 -2.25 -15.61 -28.31
C CYS A 202 -1.99 -15.11 -29.72
N ILE A 203 -0.85 -15.45 -30.33
CA ILE A 203 -0.38 -14.88 -31.60
C ILE A 203 -0.15 -16.00 -32.63
N LEU A 204 -0.51 -15.73 -33.90
CA LEU A 204 -0.15 -16.61 -35.00
C LEU A 204 1.32 -16.40 -35.39
N ASN A 205 2.12 -17.45 -35.27
CA ASN A 205 3.50 -17.44 -35.73
C ASN A 205 3.53 -17.66 -37.26
N THR A 206 3.98 -16.64 -38.00
CA THR A 206 3.95 -16.63 -39.47
C THR A 206 4.93 -17.62 -40.10
N THR A 207 5.97 -18.03 -39.36
CA THR A 207 6.98 -18.98 -39.84
C THR A 207 6.52 -20.43 -39.69
N THR A 208 5.93 -20.78 -38.55
CA THR A 208 5.48 -22.15 -38.27
C THR A 208 4.03 -22.39 -38.70
N GLN A 209 3.28 -21.33 -39.05
CA GLN A 209 1.84 -21.35 -39.27
C GLN A 209 1.02 -21.91 -38.08
N LEU A 210 1.63 -21.91 -36.89
CA LEU A 210 1.02 -22.37 -35.65
C LEU A 210 0.71 -21.19 -34.74
N VAL A 211 -0.35 -21.34 -33.96
CA VAL A 211 -0.76 -20.33 -32.99
C VAL A 211 -0.10 -20.66 -31.65
N GLU A 212 0.63 -19.68 -31.10
CA GLU A 212 1.46 -19.85 -29.92
C GLU A 212 1.17 -18.75 -28.90
N TRP A 213 1.32 -19.11 -27.63
CA TRP A 213 1.25 -18.14 -26.55
C TRP A 213 2.53 -17.30 -26.51
N VAL A 214 2.38 -16.01 -26.27
CA VAL A 214 3.52 -15.19 -25.83
C VAL A 214 4.01 -15.74 -24.49
N GLN A 215 5.33 -15.95 -24.37
CA GLN A 215 5.95 -16.63 -23.23
C GLN A 215 5.66 -15.92 -21.90
N GLN A 216 5.62 -14.59 -21.92
CA GLN A 216 5.34 -13.75 -20.75
C GLN A 216 3.84 -13.43 -20.65
N THR A 217 3.27 -13.65 -19.47
CA THR A 217 1.90 -13.28 -19.12
C THR A 217 1.91 -11.98 -18.32
N ASP A 218 0.96 -11.09 -18.60
CA ASP A 218 0.85 -9.80 -17.93
C ASP A 218 0.06 -9.94 -16.62
N TYR A 219 0.79 -9.91 -15.51
CA TYR A 219 0.27 -9.88 -14.13
C TYR A 219 0.40 -8.49 -13.48
N THR A 220 0.67 -7.44 -14.24
CA THR A 220 0.90 -6.09 -13.69
C THR A 220 -0.32 -5.57 -12.91
N VAL A 221 -1.52 -5.89 -13.38
CA VAL A 221 -2.78 -5.55 -12.70
C VAL A 221 -2.98 -6.36 -11.42
N CYS A 222 -2.49 -7.60 -11.38
CA CYS A 222 -2.62 -8.50 -10.23
C CYS A 222 -1.76 -8.07 -9.03
N ALA A 223 -0.69 -7.31 -9.27
CA ALA A 223 0.16 -6.79 -8.22
C ALA A 223 -0.48 -5.57 -7.55
N ILE A 224 -0.51 -5.53 -6.22
CA ILE A 224 -1.02 -4.39 -5.46
C ILE A 224 -0.05 -3.20 -5.42
N ALA A 225 1.25 -3.47 -5.53
CA ALA A 225 2.30 -2.45 -5.51
C ALA A 225 2.10 -1.30 -6.52
N PRO A 226 1.78 -1.54 -7.81
CA PRO A 226 1.50 -0.46 -8.77
C PRO A 226 0.27 0.37 -8.40
N VAL A 227 -0.78 -0.24 -7.83
CA VAL A 227 -1.99 0.47 -7.39
C VAL A 227 -1.67 1.44 -6.26
N TYR A 228 -0.96 0.97 -5.22
CA TYR A 228 -0.52 1.84 -4.14
C TYR A 228 0.47 2.91 -4.63
N THR A 229 1.40 2.55 -5.50
CA THR A 229 2.35 3.49 -6.10
C THR A 229 1.62 4.62 -6.81
N ARG A 230 0.61 4.30 -7.64
CA ARG A 230 -0.22 5.28 -8.33
C ARG A 230 -0.98 6.17 -7.35
N ARG A 231 -1.64 5.57 -6.35
CA ARG A 231 -2.38 6.30 -5.30
C ARG A 231 -1.47 7.26 -4.52
N TYR A 232 -0.30 6.81 -4.11
CA TYR A 232 0.66 7.63 -3.37
C TYR A 232 1.27 8.73 -4.26
N ASN A 233 1.57 8.44 -5.52
CA ASN A 233 2.05 9.46 -6.47
C ASN A 233 1.01 10.55 -6.70
N PHE A 234 -0.26 10.20 -6.94
CA PHE A 234 -1.34 11.19 -7.03
C PHE A 234 -1.43 12.02 -5.76
N HIS A 235 -1.42 11.39 -4.59
CA HIS A 235 -1.46 12.11 -3.32
C HIS A 235 -0.26 13.07 -3.16
N ILE A 236 0.95 12.67 -3.53
CA ILE A 236 2.15 13.52 -3.47
C ILE A 236 2.00 14.74 -4.39
N ILE A 237 1.50 14.55 -5.61
CA ILE A 237 1.28 15.65 -6.57
C ILE A 237 0.32 16.69 -5.97
N PHE A 238 -0.82 16.27 -5.42
CA PHE A 238 -1.78 17.19 -4.79
C PHE A 238 -1.21 17.91 -3.56
N LEU A 239 -0.41 17.23 -2.73
CA LEU A 239 0.30 17.88 -1.62
C LEU A 239 1.28 18.96 -2.13
N GLY A 240 2.00 18.68 -3.21
CA GLY A 240 2.92 19.63 -3.85
C GLY A 240 2.19 20.86 -4.39
N ILE A 241 1.07 20.66 -5.10
CA ILE A 241 0.21 21.75 -5.58
C ILE A 241 -0.29 22.62 -4.40
N CYS A 242 -0.72 21.99 -3.30
CA CYS A 242 -1.14 22.70 -2.10
C CYS A 242 -0.03 23.58 -1.52
N ILE A 243 1.21 23.08 -1.43
CA ILE A 243 2.37 23.88 -1.01
C ILE A 243 2.57 25.08 -1.96
N GLY A 244 2.47 24.85 -3.28
CA GLY A 244 2.61 25.88 -4.30
C GLY A 244 1.64 27.06 -4.14
N PHE A 245 0.42 26.83 -3.65
CA PHE A 245 -0.53 27.89 -3.32
C PHE A 245 -0.33 28.50 -1.93
N CYS A 246 0.08 27.70 -0.93
CA CYS A 246 0.22 28.18 0.44
C CYS A 246 1.44 29.09 0.60
N VAL A 247 2.57 28.80 -0.07
CA VAL A 247 3.80 29.60 0.06
C VAL A 247 3.60 31.07 -0.35
N PRO A 248 3.02 31.40 -1.53
CA PRO A 248 2.73 32.79 -1.87
C PRO A 248 1.81 33.49 -0.86
N ALA A 249 0.77 32.81 -0.37
CA ALA A 249 -0.13 33.38 0.64
C ALA A 249 0.60 33.69 1.96
N ILE A 250 1.47 32.80 2.41
CA ILE A 250 2.31 33.01 3.60
C ILE A 250 3.25 34.22 3.38
N CYS A 251 3.89 34.31 2.21
CA CYS A 251 4.75 35.45 1.85
C CYS A 251 3.98 36.77 1.93
N ILE A 252 2.79 36.86 1.35
CA ILE A 252 1.92 38.04 1.42
C ILE A 252 1.63 38.43 2.89
N PHE A 253 1.23 37.47 3.72
CA PHE A 253 0.94 37.74 5.14
C PHE A 253 2.16 38.17 5.96
N PHE A 254 3.37 37.84 5.52
CA PHE A 254 4.59 38.39 6.11
C PHE A 254 4.92 39.78 5.57
N LEU A 255 4.83 40.03 4.26
CA LEU A 255 5.26 41.29 3.64
C LEU A 255 4.43 42.50 4.13
N PHE A 256 3.11 42.35 4.27
CA PHE A 256 2.25 43.47 4.65
C PHE A 256 2.14 43.65 6.17
N GLU A 257 2.62 44.78 6.69
CA GLU A 257 2.66 45.06 8.14
C GLU A 257 1.27 45.06 8.81
N LYS A 258 0.26 45.65 8.14
CA LYS A 258 -1.14 45.68 8.63
C LYS A 258 -1.70 44.27 8.82
N LEU A 259 -1.41 43.37 7.88
CA LEU A 259 -1.83 41.96 7.95
C LEU A 259 -1.04 41.20 9.02
N ARG A 260 0.28 41.46 9.13
CA ARG A 260 1.17 40.79 10.09
C ARG A 260 0.75 40.99 11.55
N LYS A 261 0.24 42.18 11.90
CA LYS A 261 -0.12 42.55 13.29
C LYS A 261 -1.53 42.10 13.71
N THR A 262 -2.42 41.83 12.75
CA THR A 262 -3.80 41.44 13.03
C THR A 262 -3.87 40.01 13.57
N ILE A 263 -4.36 39.81 14.79
CA ILE A 263 -4.33 38.50 15.47
C ILE A 263 -5.07 37.38 14.72
N ARG A 264 -6.22 37.67 14.07
CA ARG A 264 -6.94 36.71 13.23
C ARG A 264 -6.07 36.23 12.06
N VAL A 265 -5.33 37.15 11.44
CA VAL A 265 -4.44 36.84 10.31
C VAL A 265 -3.21 36.07 10.78
N ILE A 266 -2.68 36.36 11.98
CA ILE A 266 -1.60 35.58 12.59
C ILE A 266 -2.00 34.12 12.75
N LEU A 267 -3.21 33.88 13.24
CA LEU A 267 -3.79 32.55 13.45
C LEU A 267 -3.91 31.77 12.13
N HIS A 268 -4.53 32.37 11.10
CA HIS A 268 -4.63 31.75 9.77
C HIS A 268 -3.26 31.51 9.13
N ARG A 269 -2.30 32.43 9.31
CA ARG A 269 -0.93 32.25 8.82
C ARG A 269 -0.26 31.04 9.49
N ASN A 270 -0.43 30.87 10.80
CA ASN A 270 0.12 29.72 11.52
C ASN A 270 -0.49 28.39 11.03
N LEU A 271 -1.80 28.38 10.72
CA LEU A 271 -2.46 27.23 10.10
C LEU A 271 -1.86 26.90 8.71
N LEU A 272 -1.66 27.89 7.85
CA LEU A 272 -1.05 27.69 6.53
C LEU A 272 0.40 27.17 6.64
N ILE A 273 1.19 27.70 7.57
CA ILE A 273 2.54 27.20 7.84
C ILE A 273 2.50 25.74 8.31
N ALA A 274 1.59 25.38 9.22
CA ALA A 274 1.42 24.01 9.69
C ALA A 274 1.04 23.05 8.54
N ILE A 275 0.17 23.47 7.63
CA ILE A 275 -0.19 22.70 6.42
C ILE A 275 1.04 22.48 5.53
N CYS A 276 1.83 23.51 5.26
CA CYS A 276 3.07 23.37 4.48
C CYS A 276 4.04 22.37 5.12
N VAL A 277 4.31 22.52 6.41
CA VAL A 277 5.23 21.65 7.16
C VAL A 277 4.73 20.19 7.14
N ARG A 278 3.44 19.97 7.38
CA ARG A 278 2.83 18.63 7.29
C ARG A 278 2.96 18.04 5.90
N ASN A 279 2.70 18.81 4.85
CA ASN A 279 2.78 18.33 3.48
C ASN A 279 4.21 17.92 3.13
N VAL A 280 5.22 18.71 3.53
CA VAL A 280 6.64 18.37 3.34
C VAL A 280 6.99 17.05 4.04
N PHE A 281 6.68 16.89 5.33
CA PHE A 281 6.98 15.65 6.05
C PHE A 281 6.23 14.44 5.46
N THR A 282 4.97 14.61 5.04
CA THR A 282 4.20 13.53 4.40
C THR A 282 4.82 13.11 3.07
N ILE A 283 5.33 14.07 2.27
CA ILE A 283 6.01 13.79 1.01
C ILE A 283 7.30 13.01 1.28
N LEU A 284 8.10 13.45 2.25
CA LEU A 284 9.34 12.77 2.66
C LEU A 284 9.06 11.34 3.11
N SER A 285 8.12 11.13 4.03
CA SER A 285 7.70 9.81 4.50
C SER A 285 7.26 8.89 3.35
N LYS A 286 6.43 9.40 2.43
CA LYS A 286 5.92 8.59 1.31
C LYS A 286 7.00 8.26 0.27
N LYS A 287 7.91 9.19 -0.03
CA LYS A 287 8.98 8.97 -1.00
C LYS A 287 10.10 8.09 -0.46
N LEU A 288 10.56 8.37 0.76
CA LEU A 288 11.75 7.74 1.32
C LEU A 288 11.47 6.37 1.96
N VAL A 289 10.26 6.15 2.46
CA VAL A 289 9.90 4.89 3.14
C VAL A 289 8.97 4.07 2.27
N ILE A 290 7.76 4.57 2.00
CA ILE A 290 6.69 3.76 1.41
C ILE A 290 6.97 3.39 -0.05
N LEU A 291 7.32 4.37 -0.89
CA LEU A 291 7.58 4.13 -2.31
C LEU A 291 8.90 3.40 -2.57
N ASP A 292 9.88 3.56 -1.68
CA ASP A 292 11.15 2.84 -1.75
C ASP A 292 10.93 1.34 -1.50
N GLN A 293 10.21 0.99 -0.42
CA GLN A 293 9.82 -0.39 -0.11
C GLN A 293 9.02 -1.06 -1.23
N LEU A 294 8.14 -0.32 -1.90
CA LEU A 294 7.33 -0.84 -3.01
C LEU A 294 8.13 -1.09 -4.30
N LYS A 295 9.23 -0.36 -4.54
CA LYS A 295 10.05 -0.49 -5.75
C LYS A 295 11.10 -1.58 -5.65
N SER A 296 11.69 -1.79 -4.48
CA SER A 296 12.81 -2.72 -4.31
C SER A 296 12.68 -3.56 -3.03
N PRO A 297 11.72 -4.49 -2.90
CA PRO A 297 11.53 -5.29 -1.67
C PRO A 297 12.74 -6.17 -1.28
N LEU A 298 13.66 -6.43 -2.21
CA LEU A 298 14.90 -7.21 -1.97
C LEU A 298 16.13 -6.35 -1.58
N GLU A 299 16.15 -5.05 -1.92
CA GLU A 299 17.23 -4.12 -1.53
C GLU A 299 16.79 -3.10 -0.46
N SER A 300 15.48 -2.92 -0.26
CA SER A 300 14.91 -1.91 0.67
C SER A 300 15.07 -2.26 2.14
N SER A 301 15.46 -3.50 2.46
CA SER A 301 15.97 -3.84 3.80
C SER A 301 17.25 -3.07 4.15
N HIS A 302 17.93 -2.46 3.18
CA HIS A 302 19.29 -1.95 3.38
C HIS A 302 19.44 -0.44 3.66
N ARG A 303 18.47 0.46 3.38
CA ARG A 303 18.72 1.93 3.49
C ARG A 303 18.01 2.67 4.62
N MET A 304 16.73 2.41 4.89
CA MET A 304 16.00 3.05 6.01
C MET A 304 15.60 2.09 7.12
N GLU A 305 15.55 0.79 6.86
CA GLU A 305 15.37 -0.25 7.90
C GLU A 305 16.64 -0.41 8.74
N HIS A 306 17.83 -0.34 8.12
CA HIS A 306 19.12 -0.28 8.83
C HIS A 306 19.31 1.01 9.67
N ASN A 307 18.67 2.12 9.27
CA ASN A 307 18.66 3.40 10.01
C ASN A 307 17.33 3.61 10.75
N GLY A 308 16.92 2.62 11.56
CA GLY A 308 15.66 2.66 12.30
C GLY A 308 15.43 3.95 13.10
N VAL A 309 16.50 4.60 13.57
CA VAL A 309 16.42 5.90 14.28
C VAL A 309 15.92 7.03 13.38
N ALA A 310 16.43 7.15 12.15
CA ALA A 310 16.02 8.21 11.22
C ALA A 310 14.53 8.06 10.84
N CYS A 311 14.07 6.82 10.64
CA CYS A 311 12.67 6.55 10.34
C CYS A 311 11.74 6.88 11.51
N ARG A 312 12.16 6.60 12.76
CA ARG A 312 11.41 6.96 13.97
C ARG A 312 11.31 8.47 14.16
N ILE A 313 12.40 9.19 13.93
CA ILE A 313 12.41 10.67 13.98
C ILE A 313 11.46 11.23 12.92
N LEU A 314 11.52 10.74 11.69
CA LEU A 314 10.64 11.19 10.61
C LEU A 314 9.17 10.92 10.95
N ALA A 315 8.83 9.73 11.48
CA ALA A 315 7.48 9.39 11.90
C ALA A 315 6.97 10.29 13.04
N PHE A 316 7.83 10.64 13.99
CA PHE A 316 7.50 11.59 15.07
C PHE A 316 7.27 13.01 14.55
N LEU A 317 8.13 13.51 13.67
CA LEU A 317 7.98 14.84 13.04
C LEU A 317 6.71 14.91 12.19
N GLU A 318 6.48 13.85 11.41
CA GLU A 318 5.27 13.68 10.63
C GLU A 318 4.02 13.75 11.52
N THR A 319 3.98 12.98 12.61
CA THR A 319 2.86 12.97 13.56
C THR A 319 2.66 14.31 14.24
N SER A 320 3.75 14.94 14.71
CA SER A 320 3.73 16.25 15.35
C SER A 320 3.20 17.33 14.40
N SER A 321 3.56 17.27 13.12
CA SER A 321 3.05 18.21 12.12
C SER A 321 1.53 18.08 11.90
N VAL A 322 0.96 16.87 11.97
CA VAL A 322 -0.50 16.66 11.95
C VAL A 322 -1.14 17.32 13.16
N ASN A 323 -0.62 17.02 14.34
CA ASN A 323 -1.18 17.51 15.60
C ASN A 323 -1.11 19.06 15.65
N THR A 324 -0.09 19.66 15.02
CA THR A 324 -0.01 21.11 14.84
C THR A 324 -1.16 21.68 14.01
N ILE A 325 -1.57 21.02 12.93
CA ILE A 325 -2.74 21.46 12.15
C ILE A 325 -4.00 21.46 13.01
N TYR A 326 -4.27 20.38 13.74
CA TYR A 326 -5.44 20.28 14.61
C TYR A 326 -5.40 21.32 15.75
N ALA A 327 -4.23 21.56 16.33
CA ALA A 327 -4.04 22.61 17.34
C ALA A 327 -4.29 24.02 16.77
N CYS A 328 -3.79 24.31 15.56
CA CYS A 328 -4.08 25.57 14.86
C CYS A 328 -5.58 25.72 14.57
N MET A 329 -6.24 24.67 14.05
CA MET A 329 -7.69 24.69 13.80
C MET A 329 -8.49 24.94 15.08
N PHE A 330 -8.10 24.33 16.20
CA PHE A 330 -8.71 24.56 17.50
C PHE A 330 -8.56 26.02 17.97
N LEU A 331 -7.35 26.57 17.86
CA LEU A 331 -7.08 27.95 18.25
C LEU A 331 -7.84 28.96 17.39
N ASP A 332 -7.95 28.71 16.08
CA ASP A 332 -8.74 29.52 15.16
C ASP A 332 -10.23 29.47 15.54
N ALA A 333 -10.76 28.28 15.82
CA ALA A 333 -12.15 28.08 16.23
C ALA A 333 -12.47 28.75 17.58
N TYR A 334 -11.62 28.52 18.58
CA TYR A 334 -11.74 29.13 19.90
C TYR A 334 -11.67 30.65 19.83
N TYR A 335 -10.73 31.20 19.05
CA TYR A 335 -10.58 32.64 18.89
C TYR A 335 -11.80 33.26 18.22
N LEU A 336 -12.33 32.63 17.16
CA LEU A 336 -13.53 33.12 16.48
C LEU A 336 -14.75 33.07 17.39
N HIS A 337 -14.95 31.97 18.13
CA HIS A 337 -16.03 31.83 19.12
C HIS A 337 -15.96 32.95 20.15
N LYS A 338 -14.78 33.20 20.72
CA LYS A 338 -14.57 34.27 21.70
C LYS A 338 -14.95 35.64 21.14
N VAL A 339 -14.50 35.99 19.94
CA VAL A 339 -14.78 37.31 19.32
C VAL A 339 -16.27 37.51 19.04
N ILE A 340 -16.98 36.47 18.56
CA ILE A 340 -18.39 36.58 18.16
C ILE A 340 -19.34 36.47 19.35
N VAL A 341 -19.14 35.46 20.20
CA VAL A 341 -20.07 35.09 21.28
C VAL A 341 -19.71 35.78 22.60
N ARG A 342 -18.41 35.95 22.89
CA ARG A 342 -17.89 36.51 24.14
C ARG A 342 -17.12 37.82 23.92
N ALA A 343 -17.71 38.73 23.17
CA ALA A 343 -17.05 39.96 22.72
C ALA A 343 -16.49 40.85 23.85
N PHE A 344 -17.04 40.77 25.07
CA PHE A 344 -16.57 41.52 26.24
C PHE A 344 -15.48 40.81 27.06
N ALA A 345 -15.02 39.63 26.64
CA ALA A 345 -13.96 38.90 27.34
C ALA A 345 -12.58 39.59 27.15
N LYS A 346 -11.74 39.57 28.20
CA LYS A 346 -10.37 40.14 28.18
C LYS A 346 -9.57 39.65 26.97
N GLU A 347 -8.71 40.51 26.41
CA GLU A 347 -7.87 40.12 25.27
C GLU A 347 -7.01 38.89 25.56
N THR A 348 -6.90 37.99 24.58
CA THR A 348 -6.07 36.78 24.72
C THR A 348 -4.60 37.15 24.54
N LYS A 349 -3.79 36.93 25.58
CA LYS A 349 -2.33 37.13 25.49
C LYS A 349 -1.72 36.15 24.48
N LYS A 350 -0.80 36.64 23.63
CA LYS A 350 -0.09 35.80 22.63
C LYS A 350 0.61 34.59 23.26
N VAL A 351 1.19 34.77 24.45
CA VAL A 351 1.87 33.70 25.20
C VAL A 351 0.94 32.52 25.49
N PHE A 352 -0.33 32.78 25.82
CA PHE A 352 -1.32 31.74 26.08
C PHE A 352 -1.64 30.91 24.83
N ILE A 353 -1.81 31.59 23.68
CA ILE A 353 -2.08 30.93 22.39
C ILE A 353 -0.92 30.00 22.01
N TYR A 354 0.33 30.49 22.08
CA TYR A 354 1.50 29.69 21.73
C TYR A 354 1.77 28.56 22.73
N SER A 355 1.43 28.74 24.01
CA SER A 355 1.53 27.69 25.03
C SER A 355 0.57 26.53 24.73
N ILE A 356 -0.70 26.82 24.38
CA ILE A 356 -1.67 25.79 23.97
C ILE A 356 -1.21 25.10 22.68
N LEU A 357 -0.75 25.86 21.69
CA LEU A 357 -0.24 25.30 20.44
C LEU A 357 0.86 24.27 20.71
N LEU A 358 1.87 24.65 21.51
CA LEU A 358 2.99 23.77 21.84
C LEU A 358 2.55 22.54 22.63
N GLY A 359 1.66 22.72 23.62
CA GLY A 359 1.14 21.63 24.43
C GLY A 359 0.38 20.60 23.61
N MET A 360 -0.58 21.05 22.80
CA MET A 360 -1.40 20.18 21.95
C MET A 360 -0.59 19.49 20.85
N THR A 361 0.45 20.14 20.33
CA THR A 361 1.35 19.54 19.35
C THR A 361 2.25 18.46 19.95
N PHE A 362 3.02 18.79 20.99
CA PHE A 362 4.12 17.94 21.43
C PHE A 362 3.76 16.96 22.53
N ILE A 363 2.87 17.30 23.48
CA ILE A 363 2.58 16.41 24.62
C ILE A 363 1.99 15.09 24.12
N PHE A 364 0.95 15.14 23.29
CA PHE A 364 0.33 13.93 22.73
C PHE A 364 1.28 13.14 21.81
N SER A 365 2.10 13.84 21.02
CA SER A 365 3.08 13.19 20.13
C SER A 365 4.18 12.49 20.91
N LEU A 366 4.65 13.09 22.02
CA LEU A 366 5.66 12.51 22.92
C LEU A 366 5.09 11.31 23.67
N CYS A 367 3.88 11.40 24.23
CA CYS A 367 3.23 10.27 24.89
C CYS A 367 3.11 9.06 23.95
N TRP A 368 2.70 9.30 22.69
CA TRP A 368 2.66 8.23 21.68
C TRP A 368 4.04 7.68 21.36
N ALA A 369 5.05 8.54 21.16
CA ALA A 369 6.42 8.09 20.88
C ALA A 369 7.02 7.26 22.02
N ILE A 370 6.76 7.64 23.28
CA ILE A 370 7.18 6.88 24.46
C ILE A 370 6.49 5.52 24.50
N ALA A 371 5.18 5.45 24.22
CA ALA A 371 4.44 4.20 24.16
C ALA A 371 4.97 3.25 23.05
N MET A 372 5.29 3.80 21.88
CA MET A 372 5.90 3.05 20.77
C MET A 372 7.31 2.55 21.13
N ALA A 373 8.12 3.36 21.81
CA ALA A 373 9.44 2.97 22.28
C ALA A 373 9.36 1.86 23.35
N ALA A 374 8.41 1.94 24.28
CA ALA A 374 8.23 0.96 25.35
C ALA A 374 7.85 -0.44 24.82
N LYS A 375 7.11 -0.52 23.70
CA LYS A 375 6.72 -1.79 23.07
C LYS A 375 7.84 -2.47 22.25
N LYS A 376 9.09 -1.99 22.32
CA LYS A 376 10.23 -2.52 21.54
C LYS A 376 9.89 -2.74 20.06
N ALA A 377 9.22 -1.79 19.43
CA ALA A 377 9.00 -1.83 17.99
C ALA A 377 10.35 -1.70 17.26
N GLU A 378 10.93 -2.84 16.86
CA GLU A 378 12.21 -2.90 16.13
C GLU A 378 12.09 -2.18 14.78
N ASN A 379 10.90 -2.20 14.18
CA ASN A 379 10.59 -1.60 12.90
C ASN A 379 10.33 -0.08 12.95
N CYS A 380 10.25 0.54 11.78
CA CYS A 380 9.85 1.94 11.65
C CYS A 380 8.41 2.18 12.15
N TRP A 381 8.20 3.27 12.90
CA TRP A 381 6.91 3.65 13.51
C TRP A 381 5.86 4.20 12.51
N MET A 382 6.13 4.11 11.21
CA MET A 382 5.24 4.57 10.15
C MET A 382 4.18 3.51 9.76
N VAL A 383 4.43 2.25 10.12
CA VAL A 383 3.50 1.13 9.91
C VAL A 383 2.71 0.89 11.19
N ASN A 384 1.39 0.73 11.05
CA ASN A 384 0.51 0.47 12.17
C ASN A 384 0.77 -0.88 12.80
N MET A 385 1.22 -0.86 14.05
CA MET A 385 1.33 -2.04 14.90
C MET A 385 0.30 -1.92 16.02
N ASP A 386 -0.52 -2.96 16.20
CA ASP A 386 -1.35 -3.20 17.39
C ASP A 386 -2.34 -2.09 17.79
N GLY A 387 -2.91 -1.35 16.83
CA GLY A 387 -3.95 -0.36 17.11
C GLY A 387 -3.49 0.86 17.94
N LEU A 388 -2.18 1.01 18.22
CA LEU A 388 -1.64 2.14 18.99
C LEU A 388 -1.86 3.50 18.32
N GLN A 389 -2.13 3.50 17.01
CA GLN A 389 -2.48 4.71 16.27
C GLN A 389 -3.80 5.33 16.76
N TRP A 390 -4.69 4.53 17.37
CA TRP A 390 -5.96 5.00 17.91
C TRP A 390 -5.80 6.09 18.97
N THR A 391 -4.72 6.07 19.77
CA THR A 391 -4.51 7.09 20.79
C THR A 391 -4.31 8.48 20.17
N LEU A 392 -3.62 8.57 19.04
CA LEU A 392 -3.46 9.83 18.30
C LEU A 392 -4.76 10.23 17.60
N ASP A 393 -5.45 9.26 17.00
CA ASP A 393 -6.70 9.53 16.29
C ASP A 393 -7.82 9.95 17.23
N GLY A 394 -7.91 9.34 18.42
CA GLY A 394 -8.85 9.73 19.46
C GLY A 394 -8.68 11.18 19.89
N PHE A 395 -7.44 11.64 20.09
CA PHE A 395 -7.14 13.04 20.38
C PHE A 395 -7.62 13.97 19.24
N ARG A 396 -7.31 13.62 17.99
CA ARG A 396 -7.71 14.42 16.81
C ARG A 396 -9.22 14.50 16.66
N ILE A 397 -9.91 13.38 16.87
CA ILE A 397 -11.37 13.31 16.84
C ILE A 397 -11.95 14.18 17.97
N ALA A 398 -11.41 14.12 19.18
CA ALA A 398 -11.87 14.96 20.29
C ALA A 398 -11.75 16.46 19.98
N VAL A 399 -10.62 16.89 19.41
CA VAL A 399 -10.44 18.29 18.95
C VAL A 399 -11.50 18.66 17.92
N LEU A 400 -11.77 17.78 16.96
CA LEU A 400 -12.76 18.00 15.91
C LEU A 400 -14.19 18.08 16.45
N MET A 401 -14.54 17.26 17.45
CA MET A 401 -15.83 17.33 18.15
C MET A 401 -15.99 18.68 18.84
N VAL A 402 -14.97 19.15 19.56
CA VAL A 402 -15.02 20.47 20.23
C VAL A 402 -15.18 21.59 19.20
N ASN A 403 -14.44 21.55 18.09
CA ASN A 403 -14.59 22.53 17.01
C ASN A 403 -16.00 22.55 16.42
N THR A 404 -16.63 21.39 16.30
CA THR A 404 -18.01 21.26 15.80
C THR A 404 -19.02 21.89 16.77
N ILE A 405 -18.85 21.67 18.07
CA ILE A 405 -19.69 22.29 19.11
C ILE A 405 -19.54 23.82 19.09
N LEU A 406 -18.29 24.31 19.00
CA LEU A 406 -18.02 25.76 18.91
C LEU A 406 -18.65 26.37 17.66
N LEU A 407 -18.57 25.69 16.52
CA LEU A 407 -19.19 26.14 15.28
C LEU A 407 -20.72 26.19 15.39
N ALA A 408 -21.35 25.17 15.97
CA ALA A 408 -22.79 25.14 16.17
C ALA A 408 -23.28 26.34 17.01
N ASP A 409 -22.53 26.69 18.07
CA ASP A 409 -22.85 27.84 18.92
C ASP A 409 -22.65 29.18 18.18
N ILE A 410 -21.58 29.31 17.40
CA ILE A 410 -21.37 30.49 16.52
C ILE A 410 -22.54 30.66 15.55
N ILE A 411 -22.96 29.58 14.89
CA ILE A 411 -24.09 29.59 13.95
C ILE A 411 -25.37 29.99 14.67
N ARG A 412 -25.65 29.43 15.85
CA ARG A 412 -26.82 29.78 16.68
C ARG A 412 -26.85 31.27 16.99
N VAL A 413 -25.76 31.83 17.50
CA VAL A 413 -25.67 33.26 17.86
C VAL A 413 -25.81 34.15 16.62
N MET A 414 -25.20 33.75 15.50
CA MET A 414 -25.31 34.48 14.24
C MET A 414 -26.76 34.50 13.72
N ILE A 415 -27.48 33.37 13.78
CA ILE A 415 -28.92 33.30 13.42
C ILE A 415 -29.76 34.17 14.35
N LEU A 416 -29.48 34.18 15.66
CA LEU A 416 -30.21 35.02 16.61
C LEU A 416 -30.02 36.51 16.33
N LYS A 417 -28.80 36.93 15.95
CA LYS A 417 -28.52 38.30 15.52
C LYS A 417 -29.21 38.66 14.21
N LEU A 418 -29.33 37.71 13.27
CA LEU A 418 -30.11 37.90 12.03
C LEU A 418 -31.60 38.08 12.30
N LYS A 419 -32.16 37.39 13.31
CA LYS A 419 -33.58 37.45 13.63
C LYS A 419 -33.99 38.72 14.39
N HIS A 420 -33.11 39.29 15.21
CA HIS A 420 -33.41 40.46 16.05
C HIS A 420 -32.80 41.78 15.56
N GLY A 421 -31.86 41.76 14.61
CA GLY A 421 -31.28 42.96 13.99
C GLY A 421 -31.96 43.33 12.67
N SER A 422 -31.86 44.59 12.24
CA SER A 422 -32.34 44.99 10.91
C SER A 422 -31.63 44.18 9.82
N THR A 423 -32.41 43.49 9.01
CA THR A 423 -31.96 42.57 7.95
C THR A 423 -31.18 43.33 6.89
N THR A 424 -29.88 43.51 7.10
CA THR A 424 -28.99 44.18 6.16
C THR A 424 -28.45 43.16 5.18
N LYS A 425 -28.35 43.46 3.88
CA LYS A 425 -27.72 42.56 2.88
C LYS A 425 -26.33 42.04 3.33
N GLN A 426 -25.62 42.84 4.14
CA GLN A 426 -24.34 42.47 4.76
C GLN A 426 -24.42 41.29 5.74
N THR A 427 -25.49 41.14 6.53
CA THR A 427 -25.57 40.05 7.53
C THR A 427 -25.92 38.71 6.87
N MET A 428 -26.76 38.68 5.82
CA MET A 428 -26.96 37.47 5.01
C MET A 428 -25.70 37.08 4.21
N ALA A 429 -24.96 38.06 3.70
CA ALA A 429 -23.68 37.79 3.03
C ALA A 429 -22.66 37.18 4.01
N ALA A 430 -22.60 37.68 5.24
CA ALA A 430 -21.75 37.11 6.30
C ALA A 430 -22.18 35.68 6.68
N PHE A 431 -23.49 35.40 6.79
CA PHE A 431 -24.00 34.05 7.04
C PHE A 431 -23.59 33.06 5.94
N ARG A 432 -23.77 33.44 4.67
CA ARG A 432 -23.35 32.62 3.53
C ARG A 432 -21.85 32.36 3.53
N ALA A 433 -21.03 33.36 3.85
CA ALA A 433 -19.58 33.20 4.01
C ALA A 433 -19.21 32.26 5.18
N THR A 434 -20.02 32.23 6.25
CA THR A 434 -19.79 31.36 7.41
C THR A 434 -20.09 29.88 7.10
N ILE A 435 -21.02 29.61 6.18
CA ILE A 435 -21.22 28.25 5.63
C ILE A 435 -19.99 27.80 4.84
N PHE A 436 -19.33 28.71 4.11
CA PHE A 436 -18.06 28.41 3.44
C PHE A 436 -16.88 28.21 4.41
N LEU A 437 -17.02 28.60 5.68
CA LEU A 437 -16.02 28.33 6.72
C LEU A 437 -16.14 26.92 7.32
N ILE A 438 -17.20 26.16 7.03
CA ILE A 438 -17.41 24.78 7.52
C ILE A 438 -16.23 23.83 7.22
N PRO A 439 -15.60 23.83 6.03
CA PRO A 439 -14.42 23.01 5.76
C PRO A 439 -13.21 23.38 6.64
N LEU A 440 -13.10 24.65 7.04
CA LEU A 440 -12.01 25.18 7.87
C LEU A 440 -12.04 24.61 9.30
N PHE A 441 -13.23 24.26 9.79
CA PHE A 441 -13.41 23.59 11.10
C PHE A 441 -13.17 22.08 11.04
N GLY A 442 -12.89 21.52 9.87
CA GLY A 442 -12.58 20.09 9.70
C GLY A 442 -13.81 19.17 9.65
N LEU A 443 -15.02 19.70 9.56
CA LEU A 443 -16.28 18.91 9.62
C LEU A 443 -16.37 17.81 8.56
N HIS A 444 -15.77 18.04 7.38
CA HIS A 444 -15.65 17.04 6.32
C HIS A 444 -14.88 15.78 6.76
N ILE A 445 -13.90 15.93 7.66
CA ILE A 445 -13.10 14.82 8.19
C ILE A 445 -13.96 13.91 9.05
N MET A 446 -14.87 14.47 9.86
CA MET A 446 -15.79 13.70 10.71
C MET A 446 -16.77 12.87 9.87
N ILE A 447 -17.30 13.46 8.79
CA ILE A 447 -18.21 12.78 7.86
C ILE A 447 -17.49 11.63 7.14
N THR A 448 -16.23 11.83 6.75
CA THR A 448 -15.46 10.83 6.01
C THR A 448 -14.93 9.71 6.92
N ALA A 449 -14.61 10.02 8.19
CA ALA A 449 -14.13 9.04 9.16
C ALA A 449 -15.12 7.89 9.42
N LYS A 450 -16.44 8.14 9.28
CA LYS A 450 -17.47 7.12 9.48
C LYS A 450 -17.49 6.03 8.40
N LYS A 451 -16.88 6.25 7.23
CA LYS A 451 -16.89 5.29 6.10
C LYS A 451 -15.85 4.16 6.21
N ASN A 452 -14.94 4.20 7.17
CA ASN A 452 -13.91 3.16 7.37
C ASN A 452 -14.17 2.27 8.59
N CYS A 453 -15.37 2.31 9.17
CA CYS A 453 -15.72 1.62 10.42
C CYS A 453 -17.03 0.82 10.31
N LEU A 454 -17.36 0.36 9.11
CA LEU A 454 -18.44 -0.58 8.85
C LEU A 454 -17.93 -1.67 7.90
#